data_AF-A0A1D1Y3P5-F1
#
_entry.id   AF-A0A1D1Y3P5-F1
#
_cell.length_a   1.000
_cell.length_b   1.000
_cell.length_c   1.000
_cell.angle_alpha   90.00
_cell.angle_beta   90.00
_cell.angle_gamma   90.00
#
_symmetry.space_group_name_H-M   'P 1'
#
loop_
_entity.id
_entity.type
_entity.pdbx_description
1 polymer ?
#
loop_
_entity_poly.entity_id
_entity_poly.type
_entity_poly.pdbx_seq_one_letter_code
_entity_poly.pdbx_strand_id
1 'polypeptide(L)'
;YKQGISLLFFSTSSIHHQHCRQPIPDPPTLPTACHTVQAGTQTMEGAAATHGFLTASLLALVLLGPHTSGCHGVRLDPRAAPTSTEFIRTSCSTTKYPQLCYTSLAAYASEIQTSPMELANTALSLALASARSASAVITRASTVGGMAPRDAAAVGDCVELMGDSVEELRQSVAVMGHLGGRNLGMQVGDMQTWVSAAL
;
A
#
# COMPACT_ATOMS: atom_id res chain seq x y z
N TYR A 1 -14.94 -13.55 -3.00
CA TYR A 1 -14.24 -13.04 -4.20
C TYR A 1 -14.18 -11.52 -4.31
N LYS A 2 -15.25 -10.74 -4.10
CA LYS A 2 -15.18 -9.25 -4.11
C LYS A 2 -14.37 -8.60 -2.97
N GLN A 3 -14.12 -9.31 -1.86
CA GLN A 3 -13.36 -8.82 -0.70
C GLN A 3 -11.85 -9.17 -0.75
N GLY A 4 -11.40 -9.98 -1.72
CA GLY A 4 -10.03 -10.52 -1.72
C GLY A 4 -8.96 -9.55 -2.22
N ILE A 5 -9.33 -8.60 -3.08
CA ILE A 5 -8.40 -7.63 -3.67
C ILE A 5 -8.18 -6.45 -2.70
N SER A 6 -9.18 -6.11 -1.90
CA SER A 6 -9.07 -5.05 -0.88
C SER A 6 -8.14 -5.44 0.28
N LEU A 7 -7.88 -6.74 0.46
CA LEU A 7 -6.91 -7.25 1.44
C LEU A 7 -5.46 -7.22 0.93
N LEU A 8 -5.22 -6.94 -0.37
CA LEU A 8 -3.88 -6.83 -0.94
C LEU A 8 -3.09 -5.62 -0.40
N PHE A 9 -3.74 -4.69 0.31
CA PHE A 9 -3.10 -3.48 0.82
C PHE A 9 -3.03 -3.38 2.35
N PHE A 10 -3.67 -4.29 3.11
CA PHE A 10 -3.86 -4.08 4.56
C PHE A 10 -3.33 -5.16 5.51
N SER A 11 -2.83 -6.31 5.03
CA SER A 11 -2.69 -7.47 5.95
C SER A 11 -1.30 -8.03 6.25
N THR A 12 -0.20 -7.41 5.85
CA THR A 12 1.14 -7.89 6.26
C THR A 12 2.05 -6.76 6.77
N SER A 13 1.53 -5.96 7.70
CA SER A 13 2.39 -5.55 8.81
C SER A 13 2.83 -6.85 9.52
N SER A 14 4.15 -7.04 9.67
CA SER A 14 4.80 -8.14 10.41
C SER A 14 5.29 -9.34 9.58
N ILE A 15 6.21 -9.12 8.64
CA ILE A 15 7.29 -10.10 8.38
C ILE A 15 8.62 -9.40 8.66
N HIS A 16 9.21 -9.81 9.76
CA HIS A 16 10.46 -9.36 10.32
C HIS A 16 11.61 -9.85 9.42
N HIS A 17 12.09 -9.01 8.49
CA HIS A 17 13.36 -9.26 7.81
C HIS A 17 14.50 -8.63 8.62
N GLN A 18 14.91 -9.35 9.66
CA GLN A 18 16.06 -9.00 10.49
C GLN A 18 17.33 -9.49 9.80
N HIS A 19 17.88 -8.72 8.85
CA HIS A 19 19.28 -8.72 8.34
C HIS A 19 19.36 -7.63 7.25
N CYS A 20 20.21 -6.61 7.23
CA CYS A 20 21.38 -6.12 7.98
C CYS A 20 21.41 -4.57 7.72
N ARG A 21 21.91 -3.67 8.57
CA ARG A 21 23.33 -3.36 8.82
C ARG A 21 23.43 -2.26 9.91
N GLN A 22 24.61 -2.20 10.49
CA GLN A 22 25.06 -1.50 11.70
C GLN A 22 24.82 0.04 11.75
N PRO A 23 24.84 0.66 12.94
CA PRO A 23 24.74 2.11 13.12
C PRO A 23 26.03 2.83 12.71
N ILE A 24 25.91 3.94 11.99
CA ILE A 24 26.99 4.92 11.77
C ILE A 24 27.15 5.75 13.05
N PRO A 25 28.38 6.05 13.54
CA PRO A 25 28.58 6.89 14.72
C PRO A 25 28.34 8.39 14.41
N ASP A 26 27.54 9.04 15.26
CA ASP A 26 27.26 10.48 15.21
C ASP A 26 28.43 11.34 15.74
N PRO A 27 28.67 12.54 15.19
CA PRO A 27 29.57 13.55 15.77
C PRO A 27 28.90 14.33 16.93
N PRO A 28 29.69 14.98 17.83
CA PRO A 28 29.16 15.47 19.10
C PRO A 28 28.48 16.85 19.00
N THR A 29 27.27 16.98 19.55
CA THR A 29 26.66 18.27 19.90
C THR A 29 26.05 18.25 21.31
N LEU A 30 26.37 19.30 22.08
CA LEU A 30 25.99 19.61 23.47
C LEU A 30 24.50 20.04 23.60
N PRO A 31 23.98 20.27 24.83
CA PRO A 31 22.88 19.54 25.43
C PRO A 31 21.51 20.20 25.20
N THR A 32 20.50 19.41 24.86
CA THR A 32 19.10 19.84 25.00
C THR A 32 18.50 19.17 26.23
N ALA A 33 18.02 19.98 27.16
CA ALA A 33 17.46 19.58 28.44
C ALA A 33 16.17 18.76 28.27
N CYS A 34 16.13 17.56 28.86
CA CYS A 34 14.90 16.81 29.08
C CYS A 34 14.28 17.24 30.41
N HIS A 35 13.08 17.84 30.37
CA HIS A 35 12.24 17.99 31.56
C HIS A 35 11.61 16.64 31.93
N THR A 36 11.78 16.23 33.18
CA THR A 36 11.08 15.11 33.81
C THR A 36 9.66 15.52 34.18
N VAL A 37 8.64 14.89 33.61
CA VAL A 37 7.26 14.96 34.12
C VAL A 37 7.04 13.77 35.05
N GLN A 38 6.70 14.12 36.29
CA GLN A 38 6.58 13.27 37.46
C GLN A 38 5.28 12.46 37.42
N ALA A 39 5.37 11.16 37.69
CA ALA A 39 4.20 10.32 37.95
C ALA A 39 3.61 10.70 39.32
N GLY A 40 2.44 11.35 39.31
CA GLY A 40 1.65 11.61 40.50
C GLY A 40 0.66 10.48 40.75
N THR A 41 0.84 9.75 41.84
CA THR A 41 -0.17 8.85 42.41
C THR A 41 -1.27 9.68 43.06
N GLN A 42 -2.51 9.53 42.60
CA GLN A 42 -3.70 9.97 43.36
C GLN A 42 -4.62 8.77 43.58
N THR A 43 -4.75 8.41 44.86
CA THR A 43 -5.81 7.57 45.41
C THR A 43 -7.11 8.37 45.40
N MET A 44 -8.20 7.79 44.89
CA MET A 44 -9.54 8.33 45.13
C MET A 44 -10.52 7.22 45.50
N GLU A 45 -11.22 7.52 46.58
CA GLU A 45 -12.21 6.74 47.31
C GLU A 45 -13.43 6.38 46.46
N GLY A 46 -14.07 5.27 46.80
CA GLY A 46 -15.31 4.84 46.16
C GLY A 46 -16.52 5.68 46.59
N ALA A 47 -17.52 5.78 45.71
CA ALA A 47 -18.94 5.71 46.06
C ALA A 47 -19.82 5.69 44.80
N ALA A 48 -20.89 4.91 44.92
CA ALA A 48 -22.03 4.68 44.04
C ALA A 48 -22.51 5.82 43.12
N ALA A 49 -22.86 5.48 41.87
CA ALA A 49 -24.14 5.79 41.19
C ALA A 49 -24.02 5.65 39.65
N THR A 50 -24.16 4.43 39.11
CA THR A 50 -23.99 4.14 37.67
C THR A 50 -25.28 3.67 37.00
N HIS A 51 -26.34 4.48 36.93
CA HIS A 51 -27.51 4.12 36.11
C HIS A 51 -28.22 5.31 35.40
N GLY A 52 -27.65 6.52 35.39
CA GLY A 52 -28.33 7.71 34.85
C GLY A 52 -27.78 8.30 33.55
N PHE A 53 -26.57 7.93 33.12
CA PHE A 53 -25.86 8.67 32.05
C PHE A 53 -25.91 8.03 30.65
N LEU A 54 -26.36 6.78 30.52
CA LEU A 54 -26.36 6.07 29.23
C LEU A 54 -27.61 6.32 28.37
N THR A 55 -28.71 6.79 28.97
CA THR A 55 -29.99 6.96 28.25
C THR A 55 -30.12 8.32 27.57
N ALA A 56 -29.39 9.34 28.02
CA ALA A 56 -29.44 10.68 27.43
C ALA A 56 -28.66 10.79 26.10
N SER A 57 -27.59 10.00 25.93
CA SER A 57 -26.78 10.03 24.70
C SER A 57 -27.45 9.37 23.49
N LEU A 58 -28.41 8.47 23.72
CA LEU A 58 -29.13 7.76 22.65
C LEU A 58 -30.23 8.61 21.98
N LEU A 59 -30.83 9.58 22.69
CA LEU A 59 -31.88 10.43 22.12
C LEU A 59 -31.33 11.58 21.24
N ALA A 60 -30.05 11.93 21.35
CA ALA A 60 -29.46 13.01 20.56
C ALA A 60 -29.17 12.65 19.09
N LEU A 61 -29.07 11.35 18.74
CA LEU A 61 -28.79 10.91 17.37
C LEU A 61 -29.99 10.96 16.42
N VAL A 62 -31.22 11.11 16.93
CA VAL A 62 -32.44 11.00 16.10
C VAL A 62 -32.86 12.35 15.50
N LEU A 63 -32.33 13.49 15.98
CA LEU A 63 -32.77 14.83 15.55
C LEU A 63 -31.82 15.57 14.61
N LEU A 64 -30.72 14.96 14.17
CA LEU A 64 -29.84 15.48 13.11
C LEU A 64 -29.93 14.60 11.86
N GLY A 65 -31.15 14.45 11.32
CA GLY A 65 -31.34 13.89 9.99
C GLY A 65 -30.82 14.87 8.92
N PRO A 66 -30.01 14.43 7.93
CA PRO A 66 -29.46 15.33 6.92
C PRO A 66 -30.55 15.82 5.96
N HIS A 67 -30.51 17.11 5.67
CA HIS A 67 -31.25 17.75 4.60
C HIS A 67 -30.93 17.05 3.28
N THR A 68 -31.96 16.61 2.56
CA THR A 68 -31.84 15.96 1.25
C THR A 68 -31.34 16.97 0.22
N SER A 69 -30.01 17.15 0.13
CA SER A 69 -29.38 17.62 -1.10
C SER A 69 -29.43 16.47 -2.10
N GLY A 70 -30.10 16.70 -3.23
CA GLY A 70 -30.24 15.69 -4.28
C GLY A 70 -28.88 15.22 -4.78
N CYS A 71 -28.56 13.96 -4.49
CA CYS A 71 -27.52 13.26 -5.23
C CYS A 71 -28.05 13.00 -6.64
N HIS A 72 -27.41 13.57 -7.66
CA HIS A 72 -27.49 13.00 -9.00
C HIS A 72 -26.88 11.59 -8.95
N GLY A 73 -27.73 10.59 -8.74
CA GLY A 73 -27.33 9.20 -8.92
C GLY A 73 -26.99 8.98 -10.39
N VAL A 74 -25.73 8.68 -10.68
CA VAL A 74 -25.40 7.96 -11.91
C VAL A 74 -26.23 6.68 -11.86
N ARG A 75 -27.16 6.53 -12.81
CA ARG A 75 -27.93 5.30 -12.99
C ARG A 75 -26.94 4.24 -13.48
N LEU A 76 -26.37 3.48 -12.56
CA LEU A 76 -25.80 2.18 -12.90
C LEU A 76 -26.99 1.26 -13.17
N ASP A 77 -27.22 0.95 -14.45
CA ASP A 77 -28.17 -0.10 -14.82
C ASP A 77 -27.65 -1.41 -14.21
N PRO A 78 -28.36 -2.02 -13.24
CA PRO A 78 -27.93 -3.28 -12.63
C PRO A 78 -27.85 -4.46 -13.63
N ARG A 79 -28.31 -4.26 -14.87
CA ARG A 79 -28.27 -5.22 -15.98
C ARG A 79 -27.15 -4.97 -16.98
N ALA A 80 -26.48 -3.80 -16.92
CA ALA A 80 -25.32 -3.54 -17.76
C ALA A 80 -24.08 -4.18 -17.10
N ALA A 81 -23.46 -5.13 -17.80
CA ALA A 81 -22.16 -5.63 -17.37
C ALA A 81 -21.15 -4.47 -17.34
N PRO A 82 -20.32 -4.35 -16.28
CA PRO A 82 -19.35 -3.27 -16.20
C PRO A 82 -18.41 -3.36 -17.40
N THR A 83 -18.17 -2.22 -18.04
CA THR A 83 -17.15 -2.14 -19.09
C THR A 83 -15.77 -2.44 -18.50
N SER A 84 -14.83 -2.92 -19.31
CA SER A 84 -13.46 -3.20 -18.85
C SER A 84 -12.79 -1.97 -18.24
N THR A 85 -13.07 -0.78 -18.78
CA THR A 85 -12.57 0.50 -18.24
C THR A 85 -13.22 0.86 -16.91
N GLU A 86 -14.51 0.56 -16.71
CA GLU A 86 -15.19 0.72 -15.41
C GLU A 86 -14.67 -0.28 -14.37
N PHE A 87 -14.41 -1.52 -14.77
CA PHE A 87 -13.77 -2.53 -13.93
C PHE A 87 -12.38 -2.07 -13.46
N ILE A 88 -11.55 -1.57 -14.38
CA ILE A 88 -10.22 -1.01 -14.04
C ILE A 88 -10.36 0.19 -13.11
N ARG A 89 -11.27 1.12 -13.39
CA ARG A 89 -11.52 2.30 -12.56
C ARG A 89 -11.90 1.92 -11.13
N THR A 90 -12.80 0.95 -10.99
CA THR A 90 -13.25 0.44 -9.68
C THR A 90 -12.13 -0.29 -8.94
N SER A 91 -11.32 -1.07 -9.65
CA SER A 91 -10.17 -1.76 -9.05
C SER A 91 -9.08 -0.77 -8.59
N CYS A 92 -8.81 0.26 -9.37
CA CYS A 92 -7.83 1.29 -9.05
C CYS A 92 -8.24 2.20 -7.89
N SER A 93 -9.55 2.33 -7.59
CA SER A 93 -10.02 3.24 -6.54
C SER A 93 -9.58 2.85 -5.13
N THR A 94 -9.14 1.61 -4.92
CA THR A 94 -8.63 1.13 -3.63
C THR A 94 -7.10 1.22 -3.52
N THR A 95 -6.42 1.70 -4.56
CA THR A 95 -4.95 1.84 -4.57
C THR A 95 -4.52 3.19 -3.97
N LYS A 96 -3.26 3.29 -3.53
CA LYS A 96 -2.69 4.56 -3.03
C LYS A 96 -2.63 5.66 -4.09
N TYR A 97 -2.49 5.29 -5.36
CA TYR A 97 -2.42 6.23 -6.49
C TYR A 97 -3.48 5.92 -7.57
N PRO A 98 -4.78 6.21 -7.31
CA PRO A 98 -5.87 5.78 -8.19
C PRO A 98 -5.78 6.30 -9.62
N GLN A 99 -5.38 7.57 -9.79
CA GLN A 99 -5.25 8.17 -11.12
C GLN A 99 -4.13 7.50 -11.91
N LEU A 100 -2.94 7.35 -11.32
CA LEU A 100 -1.81 6.67 -11.96
C LEU A 100 -2.17 5.23 -12.34
N CYS A 101 -2.80 4.48 -11.43
CA CYS A 101 -3.27 3.12 -11.71
C CYS A 101 -4.20 3.09 -12.93
N TYR A 102 -5.21 3.96 -12.97
CA TYR A 102 -6.18 3.99 -14.08
C TYR A 102 -5.51 4.40 -15.40
N THR A 103 -4.71 5.47 -15.41
CA THR A 103 -4.07 5.96 -16.63
C THR A 103 -3.08 4.96 -17.21
N SER A 104 -2.37 4.21 -16.35
CA SER A 104 -1.43 3.18 -16.79
C SER A 104 -2.13 1.95 -17.38
N LEU A 105 -3.31 1.58 -16.85
CA LEU A 105 -4.01 0.33 -17.23
C LEU A 105 -5.10 0.53 -18.29
N ALA A 106 -5.64 1.74 -18.47
CA ALA A 106 -6.76 1.98 -19.37
C ALA A 106 -6.47 1.58 -20.83
N ALA A 107 -5.22 1.73 -21.29
CA ALA A 107 -4.80 1.31 -22.62
C ALA A 107 -4.84 -0.22 -22.84
N TYR A 108 -4.85 -0.99 -21.74
CA TYR A 108 -4.86 -2.45 -21.73
C TYR A 108 -6.26 -3.03 -21.45
N ALA A 109 -7.31 -2.20 -21.51
CA ALA A 109 -8.67 -2.61 -21.13
C ALA A 109 -9.19 -3.83 -21.91
N SER A 110 -8.81 -3.99 -23.19
CA SER A 110 -9.20 -5.17 -23.99
C SER A 110 -8.50 -6.46 -23.56
N GLU A 111 -7.29 -6.37 -23.02
CA GLU A 111 -6.53 -7.51 -22.48
C GLU A 111 -7.06 -7.89 -21.10
N ILE A 112 -7.22 -6.88 -20.23
CA ILE A 112 -7.68 -7.04 -18.85
C ILE A 112 -9.13 -7.53 -18.77
N GLN A 113 -9.97 -7.06 -19.69
CA GLN A 113 -11.42 -7.27 -19.69
C GLN A 113 -12.02 -6.97 -18.30
N THR A 114 -12.68 -7.94 -17.68
CA THR A 114 -13.17 -7.85 -16.29
C THR A 114 -12.52 -8.91 -15.41
N SER A 115 -11.29 -9.32 -15.72
CA SER A 115 -10.54 -10.36 -15.02
C SER A 115 -9.59 -9.75 -13.99
N PRO A 116 -9.74 -10.06 -12.69
CA PRO A 116 -8.78 -9.66 -11.66
C PRO A 116 -7.38 -10.21 -11.88
N MET A 117 -7.30 -11.41 -12.46
CA MET A 117 -6.02 -12.08 -12.72
C MET A 117 -5.27 -11.41 -13.86
N GLU A 118 -5.96 -11.07 -14.95
CA GLU A 118 -5.34 -10.29 -16.04
C GLU A 118 -4.98 -8.88 -15.57
N LEU A 119 -5.85 -8.22 -14.78
CA LEU A 119 -5.53 -6.91 -14.19
C LEU A 119 -4.24 -6.95 -13.37
N ALA A 120 -4.10 -7.95 -12.49
CA ALA A 120 -2.89 -8.11 -11.68
C ALA A 120 -1.66 -8.41 -12.56
N ASN A 121 -1.79 -9.27 -13.56
CA ASN A 121 -0.70 -9.66 -14.44
C ASN A 121 -0.18 -8.46 -15.27
N THR A 122 -1.09 -7.71 -15.88
CA THR A 122 -0.76 -6.49 -16.62
C THR A 122 -0.13 -5.45 -15.70
N ALA A 123 -0.68 -5.24 -14.49
CA ALA A 123 -0.14 -4.29 -13.52
C ALA A 123 1.29 -4.66 -13.07
N LEU A 124 1.54 -5.94 -12.76
CA LEU A 124 2.89 -6.42 -12.38
C LEU A 124 3.88 -6.28 -13.53
N SER A 125 3.46 -6.58 -14.76
CA SER A 125 4.30 -6.42 -15.95
C SER A 125 4.69 -4.97 -16.19
N LEU A 126 3.74 -4.03 -16.04
CA LEU A 126 4.01 -2.60 -16.13
C LEU A 126 4.92 -2.11 -14.99
N ALA A 127 4.71 -2.58 -13.77
CA ALA A 127 5.56 -2.28 -12.63
C ALA A 127 6.99 -2.76 -12.85
N LEU A 128 7.18 -4.00 -13.32
CA LEU A 128 8.49 -4.56 -13.65
C LEU A 128 9.21 -3.75 -14.73
N ALA A 129 8.49 -3.37 -15.80
CA ALA A 129 9.06 -2.53 -16.86
C ALA A 129 9.51 -1.17 -16.32
N SER A 130 8.69 -0.55 -15.46
CA SER A 130 8.98 0.72 -14.82
C SER A 130 10.18 0.63 -13.87
N ALA A 131 10.23 -0.41 -13.04
CA ALA A 131 11.33 -0.67 -12.12
C ALA A 131 12.65 -0.88 -12.85
N ARG A 132 12.65 -1.63 -13.97
CA ARG A 132 13.84 -1.78 -14.84
C ARG A 132 14.29 -0.45 -15.43
N SER A 133 13.35 0.38 -15.90
CA SER A 133 13.67 1.70 -16.42
C SER A 133 14.29 2.59 -15.33
N ALA A 134 13.69 2.63 -14.14
CA ALA A 134 14.19 3.37 -12.99
C ALA A 134 15.57 2.87 -12.53
N SER A 135 15.76 1.55 -12.45
CA SER A 135 17.05 0.93 -12.13
C SER A 135 18.14 1.36 -13.12
N ALA A 136 17.83 1.36 -14.42
CA ALA A 136 18.77 1.82 -15.45
C ALA A 136 19.11 3.32 -15.33
N VAL A 137 18.12 4.16 -14.98
CA VAL A 137 18.34 5.60 -14.74
C VAL A 137 19.22 5.82 -13.52
N ILE A 138 18.94 5.16 -12.40
CA ILE A 138 19.69 5.29 -11.14
C ILE A 138 21.11 4.74 -11.31
N THR A 139 21.27 3.61 -11.99
CA THR A 139 22.59 3.05 -12.34
C THR A 139 23.38 4.01 -13.23
N ARG A 140 22.74 4.67 -14.20
CA ARG A 140 23.44 5.69 -14.98
C ARG A 140 23.84 6.87 -14.11
N ALA A 141 22.95 7.35 -13.25
CA ALA A 141 23.21 8.46 -12.36
C ALA A 141 24.38 8.16 -11.40
N SER A 142 24.52 6.92 -10.93
CA SER A 142 25.62 6.51 -10.04
C SER A 142 27.00 6.60 -10.68
N THR A 143 27.07 6.52 -12.02
CA THR A 143 28.33 6.67 -12.78
C THR A 143 28.71 8.13 -13.06
N VAL A 144 27.79 9.08 -12.85
CA VAL A 144 28.07 10.50 -13.06
C VAL A 144 28.93 11.00 -11.89
N GLY A 145 30.17 11.38 -12.20
CA GLY A 145 31.10 11.95 -11.22
C GLY A 145 30.60 13.29 -10.64
N GLY A 146 31.19 13.70 -9.53
CA GLY A 146 30.88 14.98 -8.87
C GLY A 146 29.98 14.89 -7.65
N MET A 147 29.58 13.68 -7.24
CA MET A 147 28.87 13.46 -5.97
C MET A 147 29.84 13.50 -4.78
N ALA A 148 29.38 14.03 -3.64
CA ALA A 148 30.09 13.87 -2.38
C ALA A 148 30.11 12.38 -1.97
N PRO A 149 31.11 11.92 -1.19
CA PRO A 149 31.21 10.50 -0.82
C PRO A 149 29.96 9.91 -0.17
N ARG A 150 29.25 10.71 0.65
CA ARG A 150 27.99 10.29 1.28
C ARG A 150 26.85 10.10 0.26
N ASP A 151 26.75 11.00 -0.71
CA ASP A 151 25.72 10.93 -1.75
C ASP A 151 26.00 9.78 -2.70
N ALA A 152 27.27 9.55 -3.06
CA ALA A 152 27.69 8.41 -3.87
C ALA A 152 27.36 7.07 -3.19
N ALA A 153 27.57 6.97 -1.87
CA ALA A 153 27.20 5.79 -1.09
C ALA A 153 25.68 5.57 -1.09
N ALA A 154 24.89 6.61 -0.82
CA ALA A 154 23.43 6.54 -0.84
C ALA A 154 22.87 6.12 -2.22
N VAL A 155 23.45 6.65 -3.30
CA VAL A 155 23.08 6.24 -4.66
C VAL A 155 23.48 4.79 -4.93
N GLY A 156 24.61 4.33 -4.39
CA GLY A 156 25.01 2.92 -4.41
C GLY A 156 23.95 2.01 -3.76
N ASP A 157 23.48 2.38 -2.56
CA ASP A 157 22.41 1.65 -1.87
C ASP A 157 21.11 1.66 -2.69
N CYS A 158 20.78 2.79 -3.34
CA CYS A 158 19.62 2.85 -4.25
C CYS A 158 19.77 1.92 -5.47
N VAL A 159 20.97 1.76 -6.03
CA VAL A 159 21.20 0.83 -7.14
C VAL A 159 20.93 -0.62 -6.69
N GLU A 160 21.41 -0.99 -5.51
CA GLU A 160 21.18 -2.32 -4.92
C GLU A 160 19.69 -2.56 -4.68
N LEU A 161 19.03 -1.65 -3.95
CA LEU A 161 17.59 -1.76 -3.65
C LEU A 161 16.73 -1.82 -4.92
N MET A 162 17.04 -1.03 -5.95
CA MET A 162 16.31 -1.10 -7.20
C MET A 162 16.55 -2.40 -7.96
N GLY A 163 17.73 -3.01 -7.81
CA GLY A 163 18.04 -4.34 -8.32
C GLY A 163 17.16 -5.41 -7.66
N ASP A 164 17.06 -5.36 -6.33
CA ASP A 164 16.21 -6.25 -5.55
C ASP A 164 14.74 -6.10 -5.93
N SER A 165 14.21 -4.87 -5.99
CA SER A 165 12.84 -4.62 -6.44
C SER A 165 12.54 -5.19 -7.82
N VAL A 166 13.51 -5.14 -8.76
CA VAL A 166 13.33 -5.73 -10.10
C VAL A 166 13.26 -7.26 -10.03
N GLU A 167 14.08 -7.90 -9.20
CA GLU A 167 14.05 -9.35 -9.07
C GLU A 167 12.77 -9.83 -8.39
N GLU A 168 12.34 -9.19 -7.30
CA GLU A 168 11.10 -9.49 -6.59
C GLU A 168 9.85 -9.30 -7.49
N LEU A 169 9.84 -8.28 -8.36
CA LEU A 169 8.79 -8.11 -9.36
C LEU A 169 8.83 -9.19 -10.45
N ARG A 170 10.02 -9.60 -10.91
CA ARG A 170 10.18 -10.69 -11.90
C ARG A 170 9.63 -11.99 -11.34
N GLN A 171 9.97 -12.25 -10.10
CA GLN A 171 9.49 -13.31 -9.26
C GLN A 171 7.95 -13.30 -9.17
N SER A 172 7.36 -12.15 -8.83
CA SER A 172 5.89 -11.98 -8.77
C SER A 172 5.18 -12.29 -10.09
N VAL A 173 5.74 -11.83 -11.23
CA VAL A 173 5.22 -12.13 -12.57
C VAL A 173 5.33 -13.62 -12.91
N ALA A 174 6.44 -14.27 -12.54
CA ALA A 174 6.62 -15.70 -12.76
C ALA A 174 5.53 -16.51 -12.05
N VAL A 175 5.19 -16.13 -10.82
CA VAL A 175 4.12 -16.74 -10.05
C VAL A 175 2.77 -16.58 -10.74
N MET A 176 2.48 -15.39 -11.24
CA MET A 176 1.24 -15.10 -11.96
C MET A 176 1.04 -15.98 -13.21
N GLY A 177 2.13 -16.28 -13.93
CA GLY A 177 2.10 -17.13 -15.13
C GLY A 177 1.75 -18.60 -14.88
N HIS A 178 1.86 -19.07 -13.63
CA HIS A 178 1.56 -20.46 -13.27
C HIS A 178 0.43 -20.59 -12.24
N LEU A 179 -0.28 -19.50 -11.97
CA LEU A 179 -1.40 -19.49 -11.02
C LEU A 179 -2.48 -20.50 -11.43
N GLY A 180 -2.61 -21.54 -10.62
CA GLY A 180 -3.56 -22.61 -10.88
C GLY A 180 -3.54 -23.73 -9.85
N GLY A 181 -4.54 -24.61 -9.95
CA GLY A 181 -4.56 -25.89 -9.25
C GLY A 181 -4.77 -25.82 -7.73
N ARG A 182 -4.32 -26.87 -7.03
CA ARG A 182 -4.58 -27.07 -5.60
C ARG A 182 -3.86 -26.07 -4.68
N ASN A 183 -2.82 -25.40 -5.19
CA ASN A 183 -1.94 -24.52 -4.41
C ASN A 183 -2.18 -23.03 -4.68
N LEU A 184 -3.33 -22.66 -5.25
CA LEU A 184 -3.64 -21.27 -5.62
C LEU A 184 -3.43 -20.27 -4.47
N GLY A 185 -3.85 -20.61 -3.25
CA GLY A 185 -3.71 -19.72 -2.10
C GLY A 185 -2.24 -19.48 -1.71
N MET A 186 -1.40 -20.51 -1.75
CA MET A 186 0.04 -20.40 -1.49
C MET A 186 0.71 -19.52 -2.54
N GLN A 187 0.42 -19.75 -3.82
CA GLN A 187 0.99 -18.97 -4.92
C GLN A 187 0.59 -17.48 -4.83
N VAL A 188 -0.67 -17.18 -4.48
CA VAL A 188 -1.09 -15.79 -4.24
C VAL A 188 -0.36 -15.19 -3.03
N GLY A 189 -0.07 -15.97 -1.99
CA GLY A 189 0.72 -15.54 -0.83
C GLY A 189 2.19 -15.26 -1.17
N ASP A 190 2.82 -16.11 -1.96
CA ASP A 190 4.20 -15.90 -2.45
C ASP A 190 4.27 -14.62 -3.29
N MET A 191 3.32 -14.45 -4.22
CA MET A 191 3.20 -13.22 -5.00
C MET A 191 3.04 -11.98 -4.11
N GLN A 192 2.17 -12.01 -3.10
CA GLN A 192 2.00 -10.88 -2.18
C GLN A 192 3.28 -10.55 -1.43
N THR A 193 4.02 -11.58 -1.01
CA THR A 193 5.30 -11.42 -0.30
C THR A 193 6.30 -10.71 -1.20
N TRP A 194 6.48 -11.19 -2.43
CA TRP A 194 7.44 -10.65 -3.38
C TRP A 194 7.06 -9.23 -3.85
N VAL A 195 5.77 -8.97 -4.09
CA VAL A 195 5.30 -7.60 -4.37
C VAL A 195 5.55 -6.66 -3.18
N SER A 196 5.38 -7.14 -1.95
CA SER A 196 5.62 -6.32 -0.76
C SER A 196 7.11 -6.04 -0.54
N ALA A 197 7.99 -6.99 -0.88
CA ALA A 197 9.43 -6.80 -0.81
C ALA A 197 9.95 -5.81 -1.87
N ALA A 198 9.27 -5.73 -3.02
CA ALA A 198 9.63 -4.81 -4.10
C ALA A 198 9.29 -3.33 -3.82
N LEU A 199 8.37 -3.05 -2.89
CA LEU A 199 7.82 -1.72 -2.59
C LEU A 199 8.49 -1.07 -1.38
#